data_AF-A0A6N0LXP5-F1
#
_entry.id   AF-A0A6N0LXP5-F1
#
_cell.length_a   1.000
_cell.length_b   1.000
_cell.length_c   1.000
_cell.angle_alpha   90.00
_cell.angle_beta   90.00
_cell.angle_gamma   90.00
#
_symmetry.space_group_name_H-M   'P 1'
#
loop_
_entity.id
_entity.type
_entity.pdbx_description
1 polymer ?
#
loop_
_entity_poly.entity_id
_entity_poly.type
_entity_poly.pdbx_seq_one_letter_code
_entity_poly.pdbx_strand_id
1 'polypeptide(L)' 'MRYTVVIEKGETSYSAYVPDLPGCVAVGETLEEVK' A
#
# COMPACT_ATOMS: atom_id res chain seq x y z
N MET A 1 -13.04 -6.99 10.31
CA MET A 1 -13.31 -6.01 9.23
C MET A 1 -12.35 -6.29 8.08
N ARG A 2 -12.72 -5.96 6.84
CA ARG A 2 -11.88 -6.18 5.65
C ARG A 2 -11.89 -4.88 4.85
N TYR A 3 -10.74 -4.51 4.32
CA TYR A 3 -10.58 -3.31 3.50
C TYR A 3 -9.91 -3.72 2.19
N THR A 4 -10.22 -2.99 1.12
CA THR A 4 -9.49 -3.12 -0.13
C THR A 4 -8.23 -2.27 -0.03
N VAL A 5 -7.08 -2.90 -0.17
CA VAL A 5 -5.79 -2.21 -0.23
C VAL A 5 -5.32 -2.25 -1.68
N VAL A 6 -5.02 -1.08 -2.23
CA VAL A 6 -4.37 -0.96 -3.54
C VAL A 6 -2.88 -0.95 -3.29
N ILE A 7 -2.15 -1.87 -3.93
CA ILE A 7 -0.69 -1.92 -3.89
C ILE A 7 -0.19 -1.52 -5.28
N GLU A 8 0.61 -0.46 -5.33
CA GLU A 8 1.28 -0.01 -6.56
C GLU A 8 2.77 -0.33 -6.46
N LYS A 9 3.32 -0.81 -7.57
CA LYS A 9 4.77 -1.04 -7.70
C LYS A 9 5.40 0.14 -8.41
N GLY A 10 6.24 0.87 -7.70
CA GLY A 10 7.16 1.87 -8.26
C GLY A 10 8.42 1.23 -8.84
N GLU A 11 9.33 2.06 -9.35
CA GLU A 11 10.59 1.59 -9.95
C GLU A 11 11.49 0.87 -8.93
N THR A 12 11.54 1.37 -7.69
CA THR A 12 12.40 0.85 -6.61
C THR A 12 11.66 0.52 -5.33
N SER A 13 10.35 0.75 -5.26
CA SER A 13 9.56 0.60 -4.05
C SER A 13 8.13 0.16 -4.34
N TYR A 14 7.38 -0.15 -3.29
CA TYR A 14 5.96 -0.43 -3.31
C TYR A 14 5.25 0.62 -2.46
N SER A 15 4.07 1.06 -2.90
CA SER A 15 3.14 1.85 -2.10
C SER A 15 1.86 1.04 -1.88
N ALA A 16 1.26 1.19 -0.70
CA ALA A 16 -0.04 0.62 -0.38
C ALA A 16 -0.95 1.72 0.18
N TYR A 17 -2.20 1.75 -0.26
CA TYR A 17 -3.19 2.69 0.27
C TYR A 17 -4.60 2.12 0.27
N VAL A 18 -5.45 2.66 1.14
CA VAL A 18 -6.86 2.28 1.24
C VAL A 18 -7.73 3.37 0.59
N PRO A 19 -8.42 3.11 -0.53
CA PRO A 19 -9.27 4.10 -1.19
C PRO A 19 -10.43 4.60 -0.30
N ASP A 20 -10.95 3.71 0.55
CA ASP A 20 -12.08 4.01 1.46
C ASP A 20 -11.66 4.81 2.70
N LEU A 21 -10.36 4.87 3.00
CA LEU A 21 -9.79 5.52 4.19
C LEU A 21 -8.65 6.46 3.75
N PRO A 22 -8.97 7.64 3.21
CA PRO A 22 -7.96 8.61 2.77
C PRO A 22 -7.02 8.97 3.92
N GLY A 23 -5.72 8.87 3.67
CA GLY A 23 -4.66 9.08 4.67
C GLY A 23 -4.06 7.79 5.25
N CYS A 24 -4.68 6.63 5.03
CA CYS A 24 -4.09 5.34 5.35
C CYS A 24 -3.19 4.88 4.19
N VAL A 25 -1.89 5.14 4.31
CA VAL A 25 -0.86 4.86 3.29
C VAL A 25 0.38 4.23 3.92
N ALA A 26 1.08 3.38 3.18
CA ALA A 26 2.36 2.77 3.54
C ALA A 26 3.29 2.70 2.32
N VAL A 27 4.60 2.74 2.54
CA VAL A 27 5.64 2.62 1.50
C VAL A 27 6.75 1.71 2.02
N GLY A 28 7.25 0.81 1.18
CA GLY A 28 8.33 -0.14 1.51
C GLY A 28 9.12 -0.54 0.27
N GLU A 29 10.28 -1.16 0.44
CA GLU A 29 11.12 -1.61 -0.68
C GLU A 29 10.66 -2.98 -1.22
N THR A 30 9.93 -3.74 -0.39
CA THR A 30 9.42 -5.07 -0.70
C THR A 30 7.90 -5.15 -0.56
N LEU A 31 7.28 -6.14 -1.21
CA LEU A 31 5.84 -6.37 -1.10
C LEU A 31 5.42 -6.77 0.32
N GLU A 32 6.29 -7.42 1.09
CA GLU A 32 6.00 -7.81 2.47
C GLU A 32 5.98 -6.61 3.43
N GLU A 33 6.73 -5.55 3.15
CA GLU A 33 6.75 -4.35 3.99
C GLU A 33 5.47 -3.51 3.90
N VAL A 34 4.70 -3.67 2.82
CA VAL A 34 3.50 -2.88 2.53
C VAL A 34 2.19 -3.65 2.71
N LYS A 35 2.26 -4.93 3.09
CA LYS A 35 1.11 -5.83 3.24
C LYS A 35 0.57 -5.85 4.66
#